data_AF-A0A6G3RIU9-F1
#
_entry.id   AF-A0A6G3RIU9-F1
#
_cell.length_a   1.000
_cell.length_b   1.000
_cell.length_c   1.000
_cell.angle_alpha   90.00
_cell.angle_beta   90.00
_cell.angle_gamma   90.00
#
_symmetry.space_group_name_H-M   'P 1'
#
loop_
_entity.id
_entity.type
_entity.pdbx_description
1 polymer ?
#
loop_
_entity_poly.entity_id
_entity_poly.type
_entity_poly.pdbx_seq_one_letter_code
_entity_poly.pdbx_strand_id
1 'polypeptide(L)'
;MFWVPLLLLACAAAGLSCGRLCLATSRAAAQERSADHGRELTLYETAFLSGGPSRVADVTLVAMARARRLLIAHTGWATVVDPVARDDMERSVLGAIGPAGQSRIAPIRCGAATADPVRALADGLVAAGLAVPDGLGAGVAAAVRQVWAATGAVLALGTVAVLMPVQGPAATGQVPVAVWFS
;
A
#
# COMPACT_ATOMS: atom_id res chain seq x y z
N MET A 1 -7.72 37.68 24.67
CA MET A 1 -8.91 36.89 24.30
C MET A 1 -8.68 35.88 23.16
N PHE A 2 -7.46 35.74 22.61
CA PHE A 2 -7.16 34.83 21.48
C PHE A 2 -6.82 33.37 21.88
N TRP A 3 -6.68 33.07 23.16
CA TRP A 3 -6.28 31.75 23.64
C TRP A 3 -7.40 30.70 23.56
N VAL A 4 -8.65 31.11 23.77
CA VAL A 4 -9.82 30.22 23.70
C VAL A 4 -10.02 29.63 22.29
N PRO A 5 -9.97 30.42 21.19
CA PRO A 5 -10.08 29.84 19.85
C PRO A 5 -8.89 28.93 19.49
N LEU A 6 -7.67 29.24 19.97
CA LEU A 6 -6.49 28.38 19.79
C LEU A 6 -6.65 27.01 20.47
N LEU A 7 -7.21 27.00 21.69
CA LEU A 7 -7.42 25.77 22.47
C LEU A 7 -8.55 24.90 21.88
N LEU A 8 -9.61 25.55 21.37
CA LEU A 8 -10.68 24.89 20.61
C LEU A 8 -10.16 24.24 19.32
N LEU A 9 -9.27 24.92 18.60
CA LEU A 9 -8.69 24.39 17.36
C LEU A 9 -7.80 23.17 17.62
N ALA A 10 -7.02 23.19 18.71
CA ALA A 10 -6.20 22.06 19.14
C ALA A 10 -7.05 20.84 19.55
N CYS A 11 -8.13 21.05 20.31
CA CYS A 11 -9.07 19.99 20.68
C CYS A 11 -9.75 19.37 19.45
N ALA A 12 -10.16 20.19 18.49
CA ALA A 12 -10.77 19.72 17.24
C ALA A 12 -9.79 18.86 16.42
N ALA A 13 -8.52 19.27 16.32
CA ALA A 13 -7.49 18.51 15.62
C ALA A 13 -7.19 17.16 16.30
N ALA A 14 -7.12 17.13 17.64
CA ALA A 14 -6.93 15.90 18.40
C ALA A 14 -8.12 14.93 18.23
N GLY A 15 -9.36 15.44 18.29
CA GLY A 15 -10.57 14.65 18.07
C GLY A 15 -10.65 14.05 16.67
N LEU A 16 -10.32 14.83 15.63
CA LEU A 16 -10.26 14.34 14.25
C LEU A 16 -9.20 13.25 14.05
N SER A 17 -8.05 13.39 14.72
CA SER A 17 -6.95 12.41 14.65
C SER A 17 -7.36 11.08 15.29
N CYS A 18 -7.96 11.14 16.49
CA CYS A 18 -8.44 9.97 17.21
C CYS A 18 -9.58 9.27 16.47
N GLY A 19 -10.54 10.03 15.94
CA GLY A 19 -11.65 9.49 15.15
C GLY A 19 -11.19 8.78 13.88
N ARG A 20 -10.19 9.31 13.18
CA ARG A 20 -9.61 8.65 12.00
C ARG A 20 -8.87 7.37 12.37
N LEU A 21 -8.17 7.35 13.50
CA LEU A 21 -7.47 6.16 13.99
C LEU A 21 -8.46 5.05 14.36
N CYS A 22 -9.53 5.38 15.09
CA CYS A 22 -10.60 4.42 15.44
C CYS A 22 -11.34 3.87 14.21
N LEU A 23 -11.53 4.68 13.17
CA LEU A 23 -12.12 4.22 11.91
C LEU A 23 -11.17 3.32 11.11
N ALA A 24 -9.86 3.57 11.18
CA ALA A 24 -8.87 2.71 10.53
C ALA A 24 -8.77 1.34 11.24
N THR A 25 -8.74 1.33 12.57
CA THR A 25 -8.66 0.09 13.36
C THR A 25 -9.94 -0.74 13.26
N SER A 26 -11.12 -0.11 13.26
CA SER A 26 -12.40 -0.82 13.11
C SER A 26 -12.58 -1.46 11.74
N ARG A 27 -12.10 -0.81 10.66
CA ARG A 27 -12.11 -1.40 9.31
C ARG A 27 -11.18 -2.61 9.21
N ALA A 28 -9.98 -2.52 9.80
CA ALA A 28 -9.05 -3.66 9.84
C ALA A 28 -9.66 -4.85 10.61
N ALA A 29 -10.25 -4.60 11.79
CA ALA A 29 -10.87 -5.63 12.62
C ALA A 29 -12.15 -6.25 12.00
N ALA A 30 -12.88 -5.50 11.17
CA ALA A 30 -14.03 -6.05 10.44
C ALA A 30 -13.58 -6.99 9.31
N GLN A 31 -12.44 -6.70 8.68
CA GLN A 31 -11.90 -7.50 7.58
C GLN A 31 -11.28 -8.81 8.07
N GLU A 32 -10.60 -8.80 9.22
CA GLU A 32 -10.07 -10.01 9.87
C GLU A 32 -11.15 -11.05 10.21
N ARG A 33 -12.34 -10.61 10.63
CA ARG A 33 -13.46 -11.52 10.96
C ARG A 33 -14.09 -12.18 9.75
N SER A 34 -13.88 -11.61 8.56
CA SER A 34 -14.45 -12.14 7.31
C SER A 34 -13.49 -13.09 6.59
N ALA A 35 -12.22 -13.13 6.97
CA ALA A 35 -11.26 -14.08 6.43
C ALA A 35 -11.64 -15.50 6.90
N ASP A 36 -11.93 -16.39 5.94
CA ASP A 36 -12.23 -17.79 6.21
C ASP A 36 -10.95 -18.52 6.63
N HIS A 37 -10.73 -18.63 7.94
CA HIS A 37 -9.49 -19.15 8.56
C HIS A 37 -9.25 -20.66 8.33
N GLY A 38 -10.06 -21.35 7.51
CA GLY A 38 -9.98 -22.78 7.24
C GLY A 38 -9.67 -23.20 5.79
N ARG A 39 -9.56 -22.25 4.84
CA ARG A 39 -9.30 -22.55 3.43
C ARG A 39 -7.80 -22.80 3.20
N GLU A 40 -7.43 -23.95 2.64
CA GLU A 40 -6.07 -24.14 2.12
C GLU A 40 -5.82 -23.18 0.94
N LEU A 41 -4.79 -22.33 1.07
CA LEU A 41 -4.37 -21.43 0.02
C LEU A 41 -3.72 -22.21 -1.11
N THR A 42 -4.09 -21.89 -2.34
CA THR A 42 -3.43 -22.42 -3.52
C THR A 42 -2.00 -21.88 -3.62
N LEU A 43 -1.18 -22.55 -4.44
CA LEU A 43 0.19 -22.11 -4.72
C LEU A 43 0.24 -20.67 -5.24
N TYR A 44 -0.68 -20.29 -6.14
CA TYR A 44 -0.71 -18.95 -6.74
C TYR A 44 -1.20 -17.89 -5.76
N GLU A 45 -2.19 -18.19 -4.93
CA GLU A 45 -2.63 -17.28 -3.86
C GLU A 45 -1.50 -17.04 -2.85
N THR A 46 -0.82 -18.11 -2.43
CA THR A 46 0.33 -18.00 -1.52
C THR A 46 1.47 -17.18 -2.15
N ALA A 47 1.75 -17.41 -3.44
CA ALA A 47 2.73 -16.63 -4.18
C ALA A 47 2.33 -15.15 -4.23
N PHE A 48 1.06 -14.84 -4.52
CA PHE A 48 0.56 -13.48 -4.55
C PHE A 48 0.66 -12.80 -3.18
N LEU A 49 0.29 -13.49 -2.10
CA LEU A 49 0.40 -12.92 -0.75
C LEU A 49 1.87 -12.72 -0.33
N SER A 50 2.78 -13.56 -0.80
CA SER A 50 4.21 -13.46 -0.47
C SER A 50 4.98 -12.39 -1.26
N GLY A 51 4.51 -11.99 -2.44
CA GLY A 51 5.28 -11.08 -3.31
C GLY A 51 4.51 -10.45 -4.47
N GLY A 52 3.19 -10.49 -4.41
CA GLY A 52 2.29 -9.86 -5.37
C GLY A 52 2.27 -10.53 -6.75
N PRO A 53 1.80 -9.81 -7.78
CA PRO A 53 1.57 -10.38 -9.11
C PRO A 53 2.85 -10.85 -9.80
N SER A 54 3.99 -10.20 -9.55
CA SER A 54 5.28 -10.62 -10.10
C SER A 54 5.74 -11.98 -9.54
N ARG A 55 5.45 -12.26 -8.27
CA ARG A 55 5.79 -13.55 -7.65
C ARG A 55 4.94 -14.69 -8.22
N VAL A 56 3.67 -14.43 -8.53
CA VAL A 56 2.81 -15.41 -9.23
C VAL A 56 3.42 -15.76 -10.59
N ALA A 57 3.81 -14.76 -11.38
CA ALA A 57 4.46 -15.00 -12.68
C ALA A 57 5.75 -15.82 -12.56
N ASP A 58 6.61 -15.51 -11.59
CA ASP A 58 7.84 -16.28 -11.33
C ASP A 58 7.54 -17.74 -10.96
N VAL A 59 6.57 -17.96 -10.07
CA VAL A 59 6.20 -19.31 -9.62
C VAL A 59 5.63 -20.12 -10.78
N THR A 60 4.80 -19.51 -11.65
CA THR A 60 4.30 -20.16 -12.86
C THR A 60 5.43 -20.52 -13.82
N LEU A 61 6.39 -19.62 -14.07
CA LEU A 61 7.56 -19.88 -14.91
C LEU A 61 8.39 -21.04 -14.37
N VAL A 62 8.68 -21.05 -13.06
CA VAL A 62 9.46 -22.12 -12.40
C VAL A 62 8.68 -23.44 -12.42
N ALA A 63 7.38 -23.43 -12.18
CA ALA A 63 6.54 -24.62 -12.23
C ALA A 63 6.54 -25.25 -13.64
N MET A 64 6.35 -24.44 -14.68
CA MET A 64 6.42 -24.89 -16.07
C MET A 64 7.82 -25.40 -16.45
N ALA A 65 8.89 -24.74 -15.98
CA ALA A 65 10.26 -25.20 -16.22
C ALA A 65 10.54 -26.55 -15.55
N ARG A 66 10.11 -26.73 -14.30
CA ARG A 66 10.21 -28.02 -13.58
C ARG A 66 9.41 -29.13 -14.25
N ALA A 67 8.26 -28.79 -14.83
CA ALA A 67 7.44 -29.70 -15.62
C ALA A 67 8.02 -29.99 -17.03
N ARG A 68 9.18 -29.43 -17.37
CA ARG A 68 9.83 -29.53 -18.71
C ARG A 68 9.00 -28.96 -19.86
N ARG A 69 8.17 -27.97 -19.57
CA ARG A 69 7.29 -27.32 -20.56
C ARG A 69 7.83 -25.97 -21.02
N LEU A 70 8.72 -25.39 -20.23
CA LEU A 70 9.60 -24.28 -20.62
C LEU A 70 11.06 -24.68 -20.41
N LEU A 71 11.92 -24.24 -21.30
CA LEU A 71 13.36 -24.24 -21.08
C LEU A 71 13.79 -22.82 -20.72
N ILE A 72 14.36 -22.66 -19.53
CA ILE A 72 14.92 -21.38 -19.08
C ILE A 72 16.43 -21.43 -19.32
N ALA A 73 16.90 -20.62 -20.26
CA ALA A 73 18.30 -20.48 -20.56
C ALA A 73 18.99 -19.59 -19.52
N HIS A 74 20.24 -19.92 -19.17
CA HIS A 74 21.10 -19.12 -18.30
C HIS A 74 21.34 -17.68 -18.82
N THR A 75 21.07 -17.43 -20.10
CA THR A 75 21.15 -16.11 -20.76
C THR A 75 19.92 -15.23 -20.51
N GLY A 76 18.95 -15.69 -19.71
CA GLY A 76 17.72 -14.95 -19.39
C GLY A 76 16.62 -15.06 -20.45
N TRP A 77 16.65 -16.12 -21.26
CA TRP A 77 15.61 -16.46 -22.22
C TRP A 77 14.76 -17.61 -21.71
N ALA A 78 13.47 -17.61 -22.07
CA ALA A 78 12.60 -18.75 -21.91
C ALA A 78 12.10 -19.19 -23.28
N THR A 79 12.16 -20.50 -23.53
CA THR A 79 11.71 -21.14 -24.77
C THR A 79 10.61 -22.14 -24.44
N VAL A 80 9.54 -22.12 -25.23
CA VAL A 80 8.41 -23.04 -25.12
C VAL A 80 8.81 -24.41 -25.63
N VAL A 81 8.67 -25.43 -24.79
CA VAL A 81 8.87 -26.83 -25.14
C VAL A 81 7.53 -27.50 -25.41
N ASP A 82 6.52 -27.18 -24.62
CA ASP A 82 5.15 -27.68 -24.75
C ASP A 82 4.16 -26.48 -24.75
N PRO A 83 3.47 -26.20 -25.87
CA PRO A 83 2.59 -25.05 -26.01
C PRO A 83 1.19 -25.24 -25.42
N VAL A 84 0.87 -26.39 -24.82
CA VAL A 84 -0.47 -26.66 -24.29
C VAL A 84 -0.59 -26.19 -22.85
N ALA A 85 -1.25 -25.05 -22.58
CA ALA A 85 -1.52 -24.58 -21.21
C ALA A 85 -2.46 -25.52 -20.43
N ARG A 86 -2.12 -25.81 -19.17
CA ARG A 86 -2.95 -26.62 -18.26
C ARG A 86 -3.91 -25.76 -17.44
N ASP A 87 -3.53 -24.52 -17.18
CA ASP A 87 -4.31 -23.55 -16.43
C ASP A 87 -4.17 -22.14 -17.04
N ASP A 88 -4.93 -21.20 -16.48
CA ASP A 88 -5.01 -19.82 -16.98
C ASP A 88 -3.71 -19.03 -16.74
N MET A 89 -2.94 -19.38 -15.70
CA MET A 89 -1.66 -18.72 -15.39
C MET A 89 -0.62 -19.12 -16.43
N GLU A 90 -0.53 -20.41 -16.75
CA GLU A 90 0.34 -20.91 -17.81
C GLU A 90 -0.06 -20.35 -19.17
N ARG A 91 -1.37 -20.25 -19.46
CA ARG A 91 -1.84 -19.62 -20.70
C ARG A 91 -1.39 -18.18 -20.80
N SER A 92 -1.39 -17.44 -19.69
CA SER A 92 -0.88 -16.07 -19.64
C SER A 92 0.62 -16.00 -19.91
N VAL A 93 1.41 -16.93 -19.36
CA VAL A 93 2.85 -17.02 -19.64
C VAL A 93 3.13 -17.34 -21.10
N LEU A 94 2.43 -18.33 -21.68
CA LEU A 94 2.57 -18.69 -23.09
C LEU A 94 2.15 -17.54 -24.01
N GLY A 95 1.06 -16.84 -23.68
CA GLY A 95 0.61 -15.63 -24.38
C GLY A 95 1.65 -14.51 -24.33
N ALA A 96 2.31 -14.31 -23.19
CA ALA A 96 3.38 -13.31 -23.02
C ALA A 96 4.68 -13.68 -23.76
N ILE A 97 4.96 -14.97 -23.99
CA ILE A 97 6.05 -15.41 -24.87
C ILE A 97 5.69 -15.15 -26.34
N GLY A 98 4.43 -15.37 -26.70
CA GLY A 98 3.92 -15.14 -28.05
C GLY A 98 4.29 -16.25 -29.04
N PRO A 99 3.89 -16.10 -30.31
CA PRO A 99 3.96 -17.16 -31.32
C PRO A 99 5.39 -17.52 -31.74
N ALA A 100 6.37 -16.67 -31.44
CA ALA A 100 7.79 -16.96 -31.71
C ALA A 100 8.34 -18.11 -30.84
N GLY A 101 7.63 -18.52 -29.79
CA GLY A 101 8.02 -19.64 -28.93
C GLY A 101 9.23 -19.37 -28.04
N GLN A 102 9.82 -18.17 -28.09
CA GLN A 102 10.90 -17.76 -27.21
C GLN A 102 10.84 -16.26 -26.92
N SER A 103 11.16 -15.87 -25.69
CA SER A 103 11.22 -14.47 -25.27
C SER A 103 12.12 -14.31 -24.04
N ARG A 104 12.55 -13.07 -23.75
CA ARG A 104 13.33 -12.77 -22.53
C ARG A 104 12.44 -12.92 -21.30
N ILE A 105 13.00 -13.34 -20.17
CA ILE A 105 12.21 -13.56 -18.93
C ILE A 105 11.57 -12.26 -18.43
N ALA A 106 12.25 -11.13 -18.53
CA ALA A 106 11.74 -9.85 -18.04
C ALA A 106 10.38 -9.43 -18.66
N PRO A 107 10.21 -9.37 -20.00
CA PRO A 107 8.92 -9.05 -20.60
C PRO A 107 7.87 -10.13 -20.32
N ILE A 108 8.24 -11.41 -20.28
CA ILE A 108 7.29 -12.49 -19.92
C ILE A 108 6.75 -12.27 -18.51
N ARG A 109 7.63 -11.98 -17.54
CA ARG A 109 7.27 -11.74 -16.14
C ARG A 109 6.34 -10.53 -16.02
N CYS A 110 6.66 -9.42 -16.69
CA CYS A 110 5.79 -8.24 -16.69
C CYS A 110 4.43 -8.54 -17.32
N GLY A 111 4.40 -9.17 -18.50
CA GLY A 111 3.16 -9.48 -19.20
C GLY A 111 2.26 -10.45 -18.45
N ALA A 112 2.85 -11.51 -17.87
CA ALA A 112 2.11 -12.49 -17.07
C ALA A 112 1.61 -11.88 -15.75
N ALA A 113 2.40 -11.01 -15.10
CA ALA A 113 1.98 -10.34 -13.87
C ALA A 113 0.79 -9.39 -14.07
N THR A 114 0.64 -8.80 -15.25
CA THR A 114 -0.49 -7.90 -15.58
C THR A 114 -1.65 -8.60 -16.27
N ALA A 115 -1.60 -9.94 -16.40
CA ALA A 115 -2.62 -10.70 -17.11
C ALA A 115 -3.93 -10.81 -16.35
N ASP A 116 -5.04 -10.99 -17.07
CA ASP A 116 -6.39 -11.10 -16.51
C ASP A 116 -6.52 -12.15 -15.40
N PRO A 117 -5.92 -13.36 -15.52
CA PRO A 117 -6.01 -14.36 -14.45
C PRO A 117 -5.34 -13.92 -13.15
N VAL A 118 -4.25 -13.15 -13.21
CA VAL A 118 -3.59 -12.62 -12.02
C VAL A 118 -4.43 -11.51 -11.38
N ARG A 119 -5.09 -10.68 -12.19
CA ARG A 119 -6.05 -9.67 -11.69
C ARG A 119 -7.26 -10.32 -11.03
N ALA A 120 -7.85 -11.33 -11.66
CA ALA A 120 -8.97 -12.08 -11.09
C ALA A 120 -8.59 -12.78 -9.77
N LEU A 121 -7.36 -13.31 -9.67
CA LEU A 121 -6.83 -13.87 -8.43
C LEU A 121 -6.69 -12.79 -7.34
N ALA A 122 -6.18 -11.61 -7.69
CA ALA A 122 -6.11 -10.47 -6.76
C ALA A 122 -7.50 -10.05 -6.28
N ASP A 123 -8.47 -9.93 -7.18
CA ASP A 123 -9.85 -9.57 -6.87
C ASP A 123 -10.51 -10.61 -5.95
N GLY A 124 -10.25 -11.90 -6.18
CA GLY A 124 -10.70 -12.99 -5.31
C GLY A 124 -10.10 -12.90 -3.91
N LEU A 125 -8.80 -12.61 -3.79
CA LEU A 125 -8.12 -12.41 -2.50
C LEU A 125 -8.64 -11.16 -1.77
N VAL A 126 -8.94 -10.09 -2.50
CA VAL A 126 -9.57 -8.89 -1.95
C VAL A 126 -10.98 -9.19 -1.43
N ALA A 127 -11.78 -9.92 -2.21
CA ALA A 127 -13.12 -10.34 -1.79
C ALA A 127 -13.09 -11.25 -0.56
N ALA A 128 -12.05 -12.09 -0.44
CA ALA A 128 -11.80 -12.93 0.73
C ALA A 128 -11.20 -12.16 1.94
N GLY A 129 -10.90 -10.86 1.79
CA GLY A 129 -10.29 -10.03 2.83
C GLY A 129 -8.79 -10.29 3.07
N LEU A 130 -8.16 -11.13 2.25
CA LEU A 130 -6.75 -11.53 2.36
C LEU A 130 -5.78 -10.54 1.70
N ALA A 131 -6.26 -9.75 0.73
CA ALA A 131 -5.48 -8.71 0.07
C ALA A 131 -6.16 -7.35 0.17
N VAL A 132 -5.36 -6.29 0.11
CA VAL A 132 -5.87 -4.91 0.08
C VAL A 132 -6.08 -4.50 -1.38
N PRO A 133 -7.24 -3.93 -1.74
CA PRO A 133 -7.49 -3.42 -3.09
C PRO A 133 -6.39 -2.48 -3.58
N ASP A 134 -5.94 -2.71 -4.81
CA ASP A 134 -5.00 -1.82 -5.48
C ASP A 134 -5.59 -0.39 -5.54
N GLY A 135 -4.80 0.61 -5.14
CA GLY A 135 -5.22 2.01 -5.04
C GLY A 135 -5.60 2.49 -3.63
N LEU A 136 -5.96 1.61 -2.69
CA LEU A 136 -6.13 2.01 -1.29
C LEU A 136 -4.80 2.38 -0.63
N GLY A 137 -3.69 1.76 -1.04
CA GLY A 137 -2.34 2.11 -0.56
C GLY A 137 -1.97 3.57 -0.84
N ALA A 138 -2.36 4.10 -2.00
CA ALA A 138 -2.20 5.52 -2.32
C ALA A 138 -3.07 6.41 -1.42
N GLY A 139 -4.28 5.95 -1.09
CA GLY A 139 -5.17 6.61 -0.13
C GLY A 139 -4.61 6.63 1.30
N VAL A 140 -3.98 5.54 1.74
CA VAL A 140 -3.31 5.45 3.06
C VAL A 140 -2.08 6.34 3.09
N ALA A 141 -1.22 6.32 2.06
CA ALA A 141 -0.06 7.20 1.98
C ALA A 141 -0.46 8.68 1.94
N ALA A 142 -1.55 9.02 1.22
CA ALA A 142 -2.12 10.36 1.23
C ALA A 142 -2.68 10.74 2.61
N ALA A 143 -3.38 9.81 3.29
CA ALA A 143 -3.89 10.03 4.64
C ALA A 143 -2.78 10.24 5.67
N VAL A 144 -1.69 9.46 5.59
CA VAL A 144 -0.51 9.62 6.44
C VAL A 144 0.15 10.97 6.19
N ARG A 145 0.36 11.37 4.93
CA ARG A 145 0.87 12.70 4.58
C ARG A 145 0.00 13.83 5.13
N GLN A 146 -1.32 13.67 5.08
CA GLN A 146 -2.27 14.64 5.62
C GLN A 146 -2.12 14.80 7.14
N VAL A 147 -1.92 13.70 7.86
CA VAL A 147 -1.69 13.71 9.31
C VAL A 147 -0.36 14.41 9.64
N TRP A 148 0.71 14.09 8.93
CA TRP A 148 2.00 14.76 9.10
C TRP A 148 1.93 16.27 8.81
N ALA A 149 1.21 16.68 7.76
CA ALA A 149 0.98 18.08 7.45
C ALA A 149 0.19 18.79 8.57
N ALA A 150 -0.84 18.14 9.12
CA ALA A 150 -1.62 18.66 10.24
C ALA A 150 -0.77 18.80 11.51
N THR A 151 0.06 17.80 11.84
CA THR A 151 0.99 17.86 12.98
C THR A 151 1.99 19.01 12.82
N GLY A 152 2.56 19.19 11.62
CA GLY A 152 3.47 20.29 11.33
C GLY A 152 2.80 21.66 11.47
N ALA A 153 1.56 21.81 10.99
CA ALA A 153 0.81 23.05 11.12
C ALA A 153 0.51 23.40 12.59
N VAL A 154 0.16 22.42 13.42
CA VAL A 154 -0.08 22.63 14.86
C VAL A 154 1.20 23.07 15.58
N LEU A 155 2.34 22.44 15.27
CA LEU A 155 3.64 22.85 15.82
C LEU A 155 4.00 24.27 15.39
N ALA A 156 3.81 24.62 14.11
CA ALA A 156 4.08 25.96 13.59
C ALA A 156 3.17 27.02 14.22
N LEU A 157 1.88 26.73 14.42
CA LEU A 157 0.98 27.64 15.14
C LEU A 157 1.39 27.80 16.61
N GLY A 158 1.81 26.72 17.25
CA GLY A 158 2.31 26.73 18.63
C GLY A 158 3.58 27.59 18.78
N THR A 159 4.54 27.47 17.86
CA THR A 159 5.75 28.29 17.88
C THR A 159 5.43 29.76 17.61
N VAL A 160 4.56 30.07 16.64
CA VAL A 160 4.12 31.45 16.38
C VAL A 160 3.40 32.04 17.60
N ALA A 161 2.57 31.27 18.30
CA ALA A 161 1.91 31.73 19.52
C ALA A 161 2.88 32.03 20.67
N VAL A 162 3.94 31.23 20.82
CA VAL A 162 5.01 31.48 21.81
C VAL A 162 5.86 32.70 21.44
N LEU A 163 6.06 32.94 20.15
CA LEU A 163 6.86 34.06 19.63
C LEU A 163 6.07 35.37 19.52
N MET A 164 4.74 35.35 19.58
CA MET A 164 3.90 36.55 19.51
C MET A 164 4.00 37.36 20.83
N PRO A 165 4.42 38.63 20.79
CA PRO A 165 4.48 39.47 21.98
C PRO A 165 3.07 39.78 22.48
N VAL A 166 2.84 39.63 23.78
CA VAL A 166 1.57 40.01 24.40
C VAL A 166 1.42 41.54 24.29
N GLN A 167 0.46 42.02 23.50
CA GLN A 167 0.14 43.45 23.45
C GLN A 167 -0.92 43.74 24.54
N GLY A 168 -0.44 44.04 25.74
CA GLY A 168 -1.24 44.67 26.80
C GLY A 168 -1.19 46.20 26.66
N PRO A 169 -2.30 46.93 26.88
CA PRO A 169 -2.28 48.38 26.80
C PRO A 169 -1.53 49.00 27.99
N ALA A 170 -0.49 49.75 27.63
CA ALA A 170 0.20 50.82 28.35
C ALA A 170 1.32 50.47 29.36
N ALA A 171 2.42 51.22 29.16
CA ALA A 171 3.57 51.48 30.04
C ALA A 171 4.71 50.43 30.10
N THR A 172 5.79 50.75 29.37
CA THR A 172 7.20 50.36 29.62
C THR A 172 7.54 48.86 29.60
N GLY A 173 8.16 48.41 28.50
CA GLY A 173 8.93 47.17 28.44
C GLY A 173 8.23 46.03 27.72
N GLN A 174 8.32 46.01 26.40
CA GLN A 174 7.95 44.86 25.57
C GLN A 174 8.96 43.74 25.80
N VAL A 175 8.60 42.70 26.57
CA VAL A 175 9.47 41.54 26.79
C VAL A 175 8.74 40.27 26.34
N PRO A 176 9.37 39.42 25.50
CA PRO A 176 8.76 38.17 25.07
C PRO A 176 8.58 37.17 26.22
N VAL A 177 7.53 36.35 26.16
CA VAL A 177 7.09 35.39 27.20
C VAL A 177 8.17 34.38 27.59
N ALA A 178 9.12 34.09 26.70
CA ALA A 178 10.26 33.20 27.00
C ALA A 178 11.12 33.69 28.19
N VAL A 179 11.13 34.99 28.47
CA VAL A 179 11.90 35.60 29.57
C VAL A 179 11.23 35.39 30.94
N TRP A 180 9.96 34.98 30.98
CA TRP A 180 9.25 34.68 32.23
C TRP A 180 9.55 33.29 32.80
N PHE A 181 10.15 32.40 32.01
CA PHE A 181 10.46 31.02 32.41
C PHE A 181 11.96 30.78 32.71
N SER A 182 12.80 31.83 32.70
CA SER A 182 14.20 31.82 33.17
C SER A 182 14.30 32.45 34.54
#